data_AF-A0A1Y3AKJ0-F1
#
_entry.id   AF-A0A1Y3AKJ0-F1
#
_cell.length_a   1.000
_cell.length_b   1.000
_cell.length_c   1.000
_cell.angle_alpha   90.00
_cell.angle_beta   90.00
_cell.angle_gamma   90.00
#
_symmetry.space_group_name_H-M   'P 1'
#
loop_
_entity.id
_entity.type
_entity.pdbx_description
1 polymer ?
#
loop_
_entity_poly.entity_id
_entity_poly.type
_entity_poly.pdbx_seq_one_letter_code
_entity_poly.pdbx_strand_id
1 'polypeptide(L)'
;MNVGCGRRRHSATRPRSAAASPPEFRRDERRHIGCGRQLFFQHPVFTMAVQMTTAGESTGSMARPRADLRAEFADCDLDRHLALFYESTATQLDTVAAFLSYGLETGHRCVYLVDANPRSRIENALRAEGVDVAAKLDAGDLAIRDASEVYLDEGFERDGTVAELRSEAERSAAEGYEGLWVAGENTWAFGGETSFDEVVDFEVAFDAACPDFAVTALCQ
;
A
#
# COMPACT_ATOMS: atom_id res chain seq x y z
N MET A 1 -32.33 43.69 6.73
CA MET A 1 -32.18 42.75 5.60
C MET A 1 -30.84 43.04 4.95
N ASN A 2 -29.84 42.18 5.17
CA ASN A 2 -28.54 42.31 4.51
C ASN A 2 -28.04 40.89 4.22
N VAL A 3 -28.01 40.50 2.94
CA VAL A 3 -27.68 39.15 2.50
C VAL A 3 -26.23 39.17 2.03
N GLY A 4 -25.35 38.58 2.84
CA GLY A 4 -23.91 38.50 2.60
C GLY A 4 -23.57 37.46 1.54
N CYS A 5 -22.85 37.93 0.53
CA CYS A 5 -22.32 37.22 -0.63
C CYS A 5 -21.50 35.96 -0.25
N GLY A 6 -21.97 34.79 -0.69
CA GLY A 6 -21.25 33.52 -0.57
C GLY A 6 -20.13 33.40 -1.59
N ARG A 7 -18.88 33.34 -1.12
CA ARG A 7 -17.73 32.94 -1.94
C ARG A 7 -17.83 31.44 -2.25
N ARG A 8 -18.11 31.10 -3.51
CA ARG A 8 -17.93 29.73 -4.03
C ARG A 8 -16.44 29.42 -4.06
N ARG A 9 -16.01 28.39 -3.33
CA ARG A 9 -14.68 27.80 -3.51
C ARG A 9 -14.78 26.89 -4.74
N HIS A 10 -14.06 27.25 -5.80
CA HIS A 10 -13.86 26.36 -6.93
C HIS A 10 -12.88 25.27 -6.51
N SER A 11 -13.36 24.03 -6.38
CA SER A 11 -12.52 22.84 -6.40
C SER A 11 -11.97 22.70 -7.81
N ALA A 12 -10.67 22.88 -7.96
CA ALA A 12 -9.99 22.62 -9.23
C ALA A 12 -9.83 21.11 -9.38
N THR A 13 -10.86 20.44 -9.91
CA THR A 13 -10.74 19.07 -10.41
C THR A 13 -9.80 19.12 -11.60
N ARG A 14 -8.63 18.46 -11.48
CA ARG A 14 -7.69 18.31 -12.59
C ARG A 14 -8.42 17.55 -13.70
N PRO A 15 -8.54 18.08 -14.93
CA PRO A 15 -9.19 17.35 -16.00
C PRO A 15 -8.35 16.10 -16.31
N ARG A 16 -8.96 14.91 -16.21
CA ARG A 16 -8.35 13.67 -16.71
C ARG A 16 -8.12 13.87 -18.20
N SER A 17 -6.84 13.90 -18.59
CA SER A 17 -6.42 13.99 -19.99
C SER A 17 -7.10 12.87 -20.77
N ALA A 18 -7.58 13.17 -21.98
CA ALA A 18 -8.02 12.14 -22.92
C ALA A 18 -6.89 11.10 -23.04
N ALA A 19 -7.26 9.82 -22.93
CA ALA A 19 -6.35 8.69 -22.87
C ALA A 19 -5.33 8.74 -24.02
N ALA A 20 -4.10 9.11 -23.68
CA ALA A 20 -2.96 8.55 -24.39
C ALA A 20 -2.98 7.05 -24.11
N SER A 21 -2.59 6.23 -25.10
CA SER A 21 -2.42 4.79 -24.88
C SER A 21 -1.64 4.56 -23.57
N PRO A 22 -2.12 3.68 -22.67
CA PRO A 22 -1.45 3.48 -21.40
C PRO A 22 0.02 3.15 -21.67
N PRO A 23 0.97 3.75 -20.93
CA PRO A 23 2.37 3.39 -21.08
C PRO A 23 2.47 1.87 -20.92
N GLU A 24 3.05 1.19 -21.91
CA GLU A 24 3.29 -0.25 -21.79
C GLU A 24 4.12 -0.46 -20.51
N PHE A 25 3.61 -1.31 -19.61
CA PHE A 25 4.35 -1.69 -18.42
C PHE A 25 5.70 -2.26 -18.84
N ARG A 26 6.75 -1.49 -18.60
CA ARG A 26 8.11 -1.94 -18.85
C ARG A 26 8.56 -2.66 -17.59
N ARG A 27 8.68 -3.99 -17.67
CA ARG A 27 9.41 -4.77 -16.66
C ARG A 27 10.72 -4.07 -16.37
N ASP A 28 10.93 -3.67 -15.11
CA ASP A 28 12.20 -3.06 -14.73
C ASP A 28 13.24 -4.17 -14.63
N GLU A 29 13.97 -4.41 -15.72
CA GLU A 29 15.04 -5.43 -15.77
C GLU A 29 16.33 -4.99 -15.05
N ARG A 30 16.28 -3.98 -14.16
CA ARG A 30 17.48 -3.40 -13.57
C ARG A 30 17.93 -4.07 -12.28
N ARG A 31 19.21 -4.41 -12.33
CA ARG A 31 20.04 -5.09 -11.34
C ARG A 31 20.01 -4.38 -9.99
N HIS A 32 19.86 -5.16 -8.92
CA HIS A 32 20.28 -4.84 -7.55
C HIS A 32 21.55 -3.97 -7.53
N ILE A 33 21.42 -2.70 -7.19
CA ILE A 33 22.54 -1.87 -6.75
C ILE A 33 22.31 -1.62 -5.26
N GLY A 34 23.04 -2.37 -4.44
CA GLY A 34 22.84 -2.47 -3.00
C GLY A 34 22.97 -1.12 -2.29
N CYS A 35 21.90 -0.75 -1.57
CA CYS A 35 22.00 0.16 -0.44
C CYS A 35 22.58 -0.64 0.74
N GLY A 36 23.85 -0.39 1.07
CA GLY A 36 24.57 -1.15 2.09
C GLY A 36 23.99 -0.95 3.49
N ARG A 37 23.43 -2.00 4.09
CA ARG A 37 23.31 -2.16 5.54
C ARG A 37 23.14 -3.63 5.92
N GLN A 38 23.77 -3.99 7.03
CA GLN A 38 24.15 -5.34 7.45
C GLN A 38 23.00 -6.37 7.43
N LEU A 39 23.21 -7.45 6.70
CA LEU A 39 22.32 -8.61 6.59
C LEU A 39 22.54 -9.57 7.77
N PHE A 40 21.49 -9.91 8.50
CA PHE A 40 21.41 -11.16 9.25
C PHE A 40 20.26 -12.00 8.69
N PHE A 41 20.63 -12.93 7.82
CA PHE A 41 19.76 -13.95 7.21
C PHE A 41 19.56 -15.11 8.19
N GLN A 42 18.32 -15.48 8.48
CA GLN A 42 17.92 -16.86 8.77
C GLN A 42 16.49 -17.15 8.25
N HIS A 43 16.27 -17.07 6.93
CA HIS A 43 15.45 -17.96 6.07
C HIS A 43 15.29 -17.32 4.66
N PRO A 44 15.24 -18.10 3.55
CA PRO A 44 15.45 -17.58 2.18
C PRO A 44 14.19 -17.02 1.47
N VAL A 45 13.10 -16.74 2.19
CA VAL A 45 11.78 -16.49 1.56
C VAL A 45 11.16 -15.12 1.85
N PHE A 46 11.80 -14.29 2.69
CA PHE A 46 11.35 -12.93 2.96
C PHE A 46 12.30 -11.93 2.28
N THR A 47 11.92 -11.45 1.11
CA THR A 47 12.56 -10.30 0.46
C THR A 47 12.09 -9.04 1.21
N MET A 48 13.05 -8.28 1.76
CA MET A 48 12.88 -7.10 2.63
C MET A 48 11.70 -7.14 3.63
N ALA A 49 11.91 -7.81 4.76
CA ALA A 49 11.27 -7.35 5.98
C ALA A 49 11.80 -5.95 6.31
N VAL A 50 10.93 -4.94 6.43
CA VAL A 50 11.28 -3.73 7.17
C VAL A 50 11.31 -4.10 8.65
N GLN A 51 12.34 -4.84 9.06
CA GLN A 51 12.67 -5.02 10.46
C GLN A 51 13.39 -3.77 10.94
N MET A 52 12.64 -2.89 11.59
CA MET A 52 13.20 -1.79 12.37
C MET A 52 13.92 -2.36 13.61
N THR A 53 15.11 -2.91 13.43
CA THR A 53 16.00 -3.31 14.55
C THR A 53 17.12 -2.29 14.70
N THR A 54 17.33 -1.85 15.93
CA THR A 54 18.35 -0.88 16.32
C THR A 54 19.72 -1.57 16.39
N ALA A 55 20.76 -0.95 15.84
CA ALA A 55 22.12 -1.21 16.27
C ALA A 55 22.47 -0.20 17.38
N GLY A 56 22.56 -0.69 18.61
CA GLY A 56 23.35 -0.07 19.67
C GLY A 56 22.67 1.01 20.52
N GLU A 57 22.53 0.67 21.81
CA GLU A 57 22.48 1.56 22.98
C GLU A 57 21.14 2.25 23.31
N SER A 58 20.40 1.56 24.20
CA SER A 58 19.74 2.12 25.39
C SER A 58 19.47 3.64 25.35
N THR A 59 18.26 4.03 24.94
CA THR A 59 17.36 4.95 25.66
C THR A 59 16.06 5.08 24.85
N GLY A 60 14.92 4.87 25.51
CA GLY A 60 13.56 5.25 25.11
C GLY A 60 13.18 5.19 23.63
N SER A 61 12.40 4.17 23.25
CA SER A 61 11.63 4.15 22.00
C SER A 61 10.81 5.44 21.85
N MET A 62 11.19 6.29 20.90
CA MET A 62 10.31 7.31 20.35
C MET A 62 9.98 6.92 18.92
N ALA A 63 8.70 6.92 18.59
CA ALA A 63 8.21 6.76 17.22
C ALA A 63 8.97 7.68 16.28
N ARG A 64 9.49 7.15 15.16
CA ARG A 64 10.13 7.98 14.14
C ARG A 64 9.06 8.89 13.50
N PRO A 65 9.39 10.16 13.21
CA PRO A 65 8.47 11.05 12.51
C PRO A 65 8.04 10.48 11.15
N ARG A 66 6.75 10.57 10.82
CA ARG A 66 6.17 10.14 9.52
C ARG A 66 6.89 10.67 8.28
N ALA A 67 7.52 11.84 8.40
CA ALA A 67 8.32 12.44 7.33
C ALA A 67 9.54 11.59 6.92
N ASP A 68 10.15 10.87 7.87
CA ASP A 68 11.31 10.01 7.59
C ASP A 68 10.89 8.76 6.80
N LEU A 69 9.70 8.21 7.07
CA LEU A 69 9.15 7.07 6.33
C LEU A 69 8.81 7.42 4.87
N ARG A 70 8.26 8.61 4.64
CA ARG A 70 7.99 9.09 3.27
C ARG A 70 9.26 9.24 2.43
N ALA A 71 10.34 9.72 3.03
CA ALA A 71 11.62 9.84 2.35
C ALA A 71 12.17 8.46 1.93
N GLU A 72 12.02 7.44 2.78
CA GLU A 72 12.42 6.07 2.43
C GLU A 72 11.65 5.51 1.22
N PHE A 73 10.34 5.79 1.10
CA PHE A 73 9.56 5.42 -0.09
C PHE A 73 9.97 6.17 -1.36
N ALA A 74 10.57 7.35 -1.23
CA ALA A 74 10.98 8.19 -2.35
C ALA A 74 12.42 7.92 -2.82
N ASP A 75 13.32 7.60 -1.90
CA ASP A 75 14.77 7.60 -2.14
C ASP A 75 15.37 6.19 -2.28
N CYS A 76 14.62 5.13 -1.94
CA CYS A 76 15.08 3.75 -2.04
C CYS A 76 14.48 3.04 -3.26
N ASP A 77 15.30 2.23 -3.94
CA ASP A 77 14.82 1.22 -4.89
C ASP A 77 14.18 0.08 -4.08
N LEU A 78 12.91 0.25 -3.73
CA LEU A 78 12.15 -0.69 -2.93
C LEU A 78 11.61 -1.83 -3.80
N ASP A 79 11.61 -3.02 -3.21
CA ASP A 79 10.89 -4.15 -3.77
C ASP A 79 9.41 -3.82 -3.96
N ARG A 80 8.78 -4.45 -4.96
CA ARG A 80 7.38 -4.22 -5.31
C ARG A 80 6.41 -4.83 -4.29
N HIS A 81 6.91 -5.65 -3.37
CA HIS A 81 6.14 -6.25 -2.30
C HIS A 81 6.91 -6.12 -0.98
N LEU A 82 6.29 -5.45 -0.01
CA LEU A 82 6.87 -5.13 1.29
C LEU A 82 6.06 -5.78 2.40
N ALA A 83 6.74 -6.23 3.46
CA ALA A 83 6.10 -6.73 4.67
C ALA A 83 6.34 -5.77 5.85
N LEU A 84 5.26 -5.35 6.52
CA LEU A 84 5.30 -4.51 7.72
C LEU A 84 5.02 -5.35 8.97
N PHE A 85 6.03 -5.47 9.84
CA PHE A 85 5.88 -6.00 11.18
C PHE A 85 5.75 -4.85 12.19
N TYR A 86 4.78 -4.92 13.08
CA TYR A 86 4.48 -3.84 14.01
C TYR A 86 4.13 -4.35 15.41
N GLU A 87 4.47 -3.55 16.42
CA GLU A 87 4.14 -3.84 17.83
C GLU A 87 2.85 -3.13 18.29
N SER A 88 2.36 -2.16 17.52
CA SER A 88 1.14 -1.42 17.87
C SER A 88 0.34 -1.00 16.64
N THR A 89 -0.98 -0.95 16.77
CA THR A 89 -1.89 -0.44 15.74
C THR A 89 -1.58 1.02 15.38
N ALA A 90 -1.07 1.82 16.31
CA ALA A 90 -0.67 3.21 16.01
C ALA A 90 0.51 3.24 15.02
N THR A 91 1.53 2.42 15.24
CA THR A 91 2.67 2.27 14.33
C THR A 91 2.24 1.76 12.96
N GLN A 92 1.35 0.77 12.94
CA GLN A 92 0.77 0.21 11.72
C GLN A 92 0.04 1.28 10.89
N LEU A 93 -0.93 1.97 11.49
CA LEU A 93 -1.72 3.01 10.81
C LEU A 93 -0.86 4.19 10.33
N ASP A 94 0.13 4.62 11.13
CA ASP A 94 1.03 5.70 10.75
C ASP A 94 1.87 5.34 9.51
N THR A 95 2.35 4.10 9.46
CA THR A 95 3.17 3.61 8.34
C THR A 95 2.33 3.45 7.08
N VAL A 96 1.16 2.80 7.19
CA VAL A 96 0.24 2.61 6.07
C VAL A 96 -0.26 3.95 5.53
N ALA A 97 -0.59 4.91 6.39
CA ALA A 97 -1.05 6.22 5.95
C ALA A 97 0.04 6.98 5.17
N ALA A 98 1.30 6.90 5.61
CA ALA A 98 2.43 7.48 4.89
C ALA A 98 2.63 6.80 3.52
N PHE A 99 2.56 5.47 3.48
CA PHE A 99 2.66 4.67 2.25
C PHE A 99 1.58 5.05 1.22
N LEU A 100 0.31 5.02 1.62
CA LEU A 100 -0.80 5.37 0.73
C LEU A 100 -0.81 6.85 0.34
N SER A 101 -0.45 7.77 1.24
CA SER A 101 -0.36 9.19 0.89
C SER A 101 0.69 9.43 -0.20
N TYR A 102 1.83 8.75 -0.12
CA TYR A 102 2.87 8.86 -1.15
C TYR A 102 2.41 8.29 -2.51
N GLY A 103 1.76 7.12 -2.52
CA GLY A 103 1.16 6.56 -3.74
C GLY A 103 0.16 7.53 -4.40
N LEU A 104 -0.72 8.13 -3.60
CA LEU A 104 -1.71 9.12 -4.06
C LEU A 104 -1.07 10.39 -4.63
N GLU A 105 0.04 10.85 -4.05
CA GLU A 105 0.78 12.05 -4.48
C GLU A 105 1.53 11.83 -5.80
N THR A 106 1.97 10.59 -6.03
CA THR A 106 2.76 10.18 -7.21
C THR A 106 1.90 9.72 -8.39
N GLY A 107 0.57 9.82 -8.30
CA GLY A 107 -0.34 9.52 -9.41
C GLY A 107 -0.74 8.05 -9.54
N HIS A 108 -0.59 7.28 -8.46
CA HIS A 108 -1.07 5.89 -8.40
C HIS A 108 -2.50 5.82 -7.87
N ARG A 109 -3.19 4.74 -8.23
CA ARG A 109 -4.41 4.35 -7.54
C ARG A 109 -4.02 3.63 -6.25
N CYS A 110 -4.66 3.99 -5.15
CA CYS A 110 -4.39 3.41 -3.84
C CYS A 110 -5.56 2.55 -3.35
N VAL A 111 -5.25 1.39 -2.81
CA VAL A 111 -6.23 0.47 -2.23
C VAL A 111 -5.78 0.08 -0.82
N TYR A 112 -6.71 0.17 0.12
CA TYR A 112 -6.53 -0.40 1.46
C TYR A 112 -7.51 -1.55 1.66
N LEU A 113 -6.99 -2.73 1.97
CA LEU A 113 -7.77 -3.91 2.33
C LEU A 113 -7.83 -3.99 3.86
N VAL A 114 -9.01 -3.74 4.42
CA VAL A 114 -9.25 -3.58 5.86
C VAL A 114 -9.81 -4.87 6.48
N ASP A 115 -9.39 -5.23 7.70
CA ASP A 115 -9.91 -6.41 8.42
C ASP A 115 -10.09 -6.12 9.92
N ALA A 116 -9.02 -6.26 10.73
CA ALA A 116 -9.05 -6.03 12.17
C ALA A 116 -9.28 -4.55 12.55
N ASN A 117 -8.79 -3.61 11.74
CA ASN A 117 -9.07 -2.20 11.96
C ASN A 117 -10.47 -1.83 11.43
N PRO A 118 -11.24 -0.96 12.10
CA PRO A 118 -12.39 -0.36 11.45
C PRO A 118 -11.92 0.65 10.38
N ARG A 119 -12.61 0.71 9.24
CA ARG A 119 -12.38 1.69 8.16
C ARG A 119 -12.11 3.12 8.63
N SER A 120 -12.82 3.59 9.66
CA SER A 120 -12.65 4.95 10.19
C SER A 120 -11.25 5.24 10.74
N ARG A 121 -10.50 4.21 11.19
CA ARG A 121 -9.12 4.36 11.69
C ARG A 121 -8.16 4.75 10.59
N ILE A 122 -8.18 4.03 9.46
CA ILE A 122 -7.30 4.34 8.33
C ILE A 122 -7.67 5.69 7.70
N GLU A 123 -8.97 6.02 7.61
CA GLU A 123 -9.39 7.33 7.12
C GLU A 123 -8.87 8.47 8.01
N ASN A 124 -8.89 8.30 9.33
CA ASN A 124 -8.36 9.30 10.26
C ASN A 124 -6.83 9.41 10.16
N ALA A 125 -6.12 8.29 9.98
CA ALA A 125 -4.67 8.29 9.79
C ALA A 125 -4.28 9.02 8.50
N LEU A 126 -4.99 8.77 7.39
CA LEU A 126 -4.79 9.47 6.11
C LEU A 126 -5.10 10.96 6.21
N ARG A 127 -6.16 11.36 6.92
CA ARG A 127 -6.44 12.79 7.17
C ARG A 127 -5.33 13.45 7.98
N ALA A 128 -4.72 12.75 8.93
CA ALA A 128 -3.58 13.25 9.70
C ALA A 128 -2.32 13.42 8.83
N GLU A 129 -2.20 12.67 7.73
CA GLU A 129 -1.19 12.85 6.68
C GLU A 129 -1.52 13.99 5.69
N GLY A 130 -2.66 14.67 5.86
CA GLY A 130 -3.08 15.77 4.99
C GLY A 130 -3.85 15.33 3.75
N VAL A 131 -4.24 14.05 3.64
CA VAL A 131 -5.04 13.52 2.53
C VAL A 131 -6.50 13.99 2.65
N ASP A 132 -7.04 14.57 1.58
CA ASP A 132 -8.48 14.77 1.44
C ASP A 132 -9.16 13.44 1.06
N VAL A 133 -9.41 12.62 2.08
CA VAL A 133 -9.92 11.24 1.91
C VAL A 133 -11.23 11.20 1.13
N ALA A 134 -12.16 12.14 1.40
CA ALA A 134 -13.45 12.14 0.71
C ALA A 134 -13.27 12.43 -0.79
N ALA A 135 -12.47 13.45 -1.14
CA ALA A 135 -12.19 13.76 -2.53
C ALA A 135 -11.47 12.60 -3.26
N LYS A 136 -10.56 11.90 -2.58
CA LYS A 136 -9.82 10.76 -3.14
C LYS A 136 -10.69 9.53 -3.35
N LEU A 137 -11.62 9.25 -2.43
CA LEU A 137 -12.63 8.20 -2.61
C LEU A 137 -13.58 8.55 -3.77
N ASP A 138 -14.10 9.78 -3.82
CA ASP A 138 -15.05 10.23 -4.86
C ASP A 138 -14.42 10.20 -6.26
N ALA A 139 -13.12 10.49 -6.37
CA ALA A 139 -12.38 10.42 -7.63
C ALA A 139 -12.03 8.98 -8.06
N GLY A 140 -12.12 8.01 -7.14
CA GLY A 140 -11.63 6.65 -7.34
C GLY A 140 -10.11 6.51 -7.25
N ASP A 141 -9.41 7.55 -6.79
CA ASP A 141 -7.96 7.53 -6.55
C ASP A 141 -7.62 6.65 -5.32
N LEU A 142 -8.55 6.58 -4.35
CA LEU A 142 -8.46 5.73 -3.17
C LEU A 142 -9.66 4.78 -3.12
N ALA A 143 -9.45 3.53 -2.76
CA ALA A 143 -10.49 2.59 -2.37
C ALA A 143 -10.16 1.96 -1.01
N ILE A 144 -11.18 1.78 -0.17
CA ILE A 144 -11.07 1.02 1.08
C ILE A 144 -12.11 -0.11 1.00
N ARG A 145 -11.63 -1.36 1.00
CA ARG A 145 -12.41 -2.59 0.80
C ARG A 145 -12.19 -3.54 1.95
N ASP A 146 -13.19 -4.34 2.29
CA ASP A 146 -13.01 -5.40 3.28
C ASP A 146 -12.06 -6.46 2.73
N ALA A 147 -11.07 -6.87 3.52
CA ALA A 147 -10.03 -7.80 3.09
C ALA A 147 -10.63 -9.18 2.76
N SER A 148 -11.70 -9.57 3.45
CA SER A 148 -12.42 -10.82 3.15
C SER A 148 -13.07 -10.83 1.77
N GLU A 149 -13.42 -9.67 1.20
CA GLU A 149 -13.98 -9.60 -0.17
C GLU A 149 -12.91 -9.87 -1.23
N VAL A 150 -11.63 -9.71 -0.89
CA VAL A 150 -10.50 -9.93 -1.82
C VAL A 150 -9.81 -11.26 -1.53
N TYR A 151 -9.65 -11.61 -0.26
CA TYR A 151 -8.95 -12.83 0.13
C TYR A 151 -9.88 -14.04 0.27
N LEU A 152 -11.16 -13.85 0.60
CA LEU A 152 -12.04 -14.93 1.07
C LEU A 152 -13.38 -15.04 0.33
N ASP A 153 -13.58 -14.37 -0.81
CA ASP A 153 -14.88 -14.26 -1.48
C ASP A 153 -15.57 -15.62 -1.69
N GLU A 154 -14.89 -16.58 -2.32
CA GLU A 154 -15.34 -17.97 -2.49
C GLU A 154 -14.51 -18.97 -1.68
N GLY A 155 -13.84 -18.48 -0.64
CA GLY A 155 -12.73 -19.16 0.05
C GLY A 155 -11.37 -18.72 -0.47
N PHE A 156 -10.34 -18.89 0.36
CA PHE A 156 -8.98 -18.47 0.00
C PHE A 156 -8.43 -19.33 -1.14
N GLU A 157 -8.17 -18.72 -2.29
CA GLU A 157 -7.48 -19.35 -3.42
C GLU A 157 -6.30 -18.47 -3.83
N ARG A 158 -5.10 -19.00 -3.61
CA ARG A 158 -3.84 -18.30 -3.80
C ARG A 158 -3.71 -17.67 -5.19
N ASP A 159 -3.91 -18.47 -6.23
CA ASP A 159 -3.66 -18.04 -7.61
C ASP A 159 -4.73 -17.04 -8.06
N GLY A 160 -5.97 -17.20 -7.59
CA GLY A 160 -7.09 -16.29 -7.73
C GLY A 160 -6.81 -14.92 -7.13
N THR A 161 -6.36 -14.85 -5.88
CA THR A 161 -6.00 -13.59 -5.21
C THR A 161 -4.89 -12.85 -5.96
N VAL A 162 -3.83 -13.56 -6.38
CA VAL A 162 -2.74 -12.96 -7.17
C VAL A 162 -3.26 -12.44 -8.52
N ALA A 163 -4.13 -13.20 -9.19
CA ALA A 163 -4.74 -12.79 -10.45
C ALA A 163 -5.67 -11.58 -10.30
N GLU A 164 -6.41 -11.48 -9.20
CA GLU A 164 -7.25 -10.33 -8.90
C GLU A 164 -6.42 -9.06 -8.70
N LEU A 165 -5.37 -9.13 -7.86
CA LEU A 165 -4.47 -7.99 -7.62
C LEU A 165 -3.75 -7.55 -8.90
N ARG A 166 -3.35 -8.50 -9.75
CA ARG A 166 -2.83 -8.21 -11.10
C ARG A 166 -3.87 -7.50 -11.95
N SER A 167 -5.10 -8.00 -12.00
CA SER A 167 -6.19 -7.38 -12.77
C SER A 167 -6.48 -5.95 -12.31
N GLU A 168 -6.46 -5.71 -11.00
CA GLU A 168 -6.64 -4.37 -10.43
C GLU A 168 -5.50 -3.43 -10.82
N ALA A 169 -4.25 -3.90 -10.83
CA ALA A 169 -3.10 -3.12 -11.26
C ALA A 169 -3.16 -2.77 -12.75
N GLU A 170 -3.47 -3.75 -13.60
CA GLU A 170 -3.63 -3.55 -15.04
C GLU A 170 -4.78 -2.58 -15.35
N ARG A 171 -5.90 -2.70 -14.63
CA ARG A 171 -7.04 -1.77 -14.76
C ARG A 171 -6.67 -0.35 -14.32
N SER A 172 -5.92 -0.21 -13.22
CA SER A 172 -5.42 1.08 -12.76
C SER A 172 -4.55 1.74 -13.84
N ALA A 173 -3.63 0.99 -14.45
CA ALA A 173 -2.83 1.50 -15.55
C ALA A 173 -3.68 1.89 -16.77
N ALA A 174 -4.67 1.06 -17.14
CA ALA A 174 -5.58 1.35 -18.25
C ALA A 174 -6.46 2.59 -18.01
N GLU A 175 -6.77 2.91 -16.76
CA GLU A 175 -7.51 4.12 -16.34
C GLU A 175 -6.62 5.39 -16.29
N GLY A 176 -5.32 5.26 -16.55
CA GLY A 176 -4.37 6.35 -16.64
C GLY A 176 -3.60 6.66 -15.36
N TYR A 177 -3.62 5.76 -14.38
CA TYR A 177 -2.71 5.81 -13.23
C TYR A 177 -1.34 5.23 -13.58
N GLU A 178 -0.31 5.59 -12.82
CA GLU A 178 1.04 4.99 -12.99
C GLU A 178 1.09 3.50 -12.59
N GLY A 179 0.12 3.05 -11.79
CA GLY A 179 -0.02 1.69 -11.30
C GLY A 179 -0.92 1.62 -10.07
N LEU A 180 -0.83 0.50 -9.35
CA LEU A 180 -1.55 0.22 -8.12
C LEU A 180 -0.61 0.25 -6.92
N TRP A 181 -1.02 0.97 -5.87
CA TRP A 181 -0.43 0.86 -4.54
C TRP A 181 -1.46 0.21 -3.62
N VAL A 182 -1.15 -0.96 -3.07
CA VAL A 182 -2.08 -1.72 -2.22
C VAL A 182 -1.45 -1.95 -0.85
N ALA A 183 -2.22 -1.70 0.21
CA ALA A 183 -1.86 -2.11 1.56
C ALA A 183 -2.97 -2.98 2.12
N GLY A 184 -2.65 -4.16 2.64
CA GLY A 184 -3.65 -5.13 3.09
C GLY A 184 -3.33 -5.71 4.46
N GLU A 185 -4.33 -5.74 5.35
CA GLU A 185 -4.20 -6.47 6.62
C GLU A 185 -4.33 -7.97 6.38
N ASN A 186 -3.46 -8.73 7.03
CA ASN A 186 -3.40 -10.19 7.00
C ASN A 186 -4.01 -10.84 8.24
N THR A 187 -4.71 -10.05 9.07
CA THR A 187 -5.34 -10.57 10.29
C THR A 187 -6.44 -11.60 10.01
N TRP A 188 -6.98 -11.63 8.78
CA TRP A 188 -7.95 -12.63 8.31
C TRP A 188 -7.38 -14.05 8.36
N ALA A 189 -6.06 -14.20 8.19
CA ALA A 189 -5.35 -15.48 8.27
C ALA A 189 -5.50 -16.18 9.63
N PHE A 190 -5.83 -15.44 10.69
CA PHE A 190 -6.01 -16.00 12.03
C PHE A 190 -7.45 -16.48 12.29
N GLY A 191 -8.37 -16.28 11.35
CA GLY A 191 -9.82 -16.57 11.49
C GLY A 191 -10.22 -18.05 11.41
N GLY A 192 -9.32 -18.93 10.96
CA GLY A 192 -9.40 -20.38 11.22
C GLY A 192 -9.76 -21.30 10.06
N GLU A 193 -10.17 -20.81 8.89
CA GLU A 193 -10.39 -21.67 7.71
C GLU A 193 -9.16 -21.83 6.83
N THR A 194 -8.28 -20.81 6.79
CA THR A 194 -7.02 -20.84 6.06
C THR A 194 -5.87 -21.25 6.98
N SER A 195 -5.04 -22.18 6.53
CA SER A 195 -3.82 -22.58 7.24
C SER A 195 -2.73 -21.53 7.08
N PHE A 196 -1.81 -21.47 8.03
CA PHE A 196 -0.66 -20.58 7.95
C PHE A 196 0.23 -20.88 6.71
N ASP A 197 0.35 -22.15 6.32
CA ASP A 197 1.11 -22.56 5.14
C ASP A 197 0.51 -22.01 3.84
N GLU A 198 -0.83 -21.99 3.72
CA GLU A 198 -1.51 -21.40 2.56
C GLU A 198 -1.28 -19.88 2.45
N VAL A 199 -1.24 -19.18 3.58
CA VAL A 199 -0.92 -17.74 3.63
C VAL A 199 0.53 -17.50 3.20
N VAL A 200 1.47 -18.30 3.69
CA VAL A 200 2.88 -18.22 3.27
C VAL A 200 3.03 -18.51 1.78
N ASP A 201 2.34 -19.52 1.26
CA ASP A 201 2.37 -19.84 -0.17
C ASP A 201 1.85 -18.68 -1.02
N PHE A 202 0.85 -17.95 -0.54
CA PHE A 202 0.38 -16.71 -1.17
C PHE A 202 1.41 -15.60 -1.13
N GLU A 203 2.00 -15.29 0.02
CA GLU A 203 3.00 -14.23 0.11
C GLU A 203 4.17 -14.49 -0.86
N VAL A 204 4.60 -15.75 -0.97
CA VAL A 204 5.66 -16.18 -1.90
C VAL A 204 5.23 -16.07 -3.35
N ALA A 205 4.02 -16.54 -3.69
CA ALA A 205 3.51 -16.46 -5.05
C ALA A 205 3.26 -15.02 -5.50
N PHE A 206 2.77 -14.17 -4.59
CA PHE A 206 2.52 -12.77 -4.85
C PHE A 206 3.83 -11.99 -5.01
N ASP A 207 4.82 -12.20 -4.14
CA ASP A 207 6.17 -11.63 -4.29
C ASP A 207 6.79 -11.97 -5.66
N ALA A 208 6.72 -13.24 -6.05
CA ALA A 208 7.25 -13.70 -7.34
C ALA A 208 6.51 -13.09 -8.55
N ALA A 209 5.23 -12.75 -8.40
CA ALA A 209 4.40 -12.20 -9.46
C ALA A 209 4.52 -10.67 -9.59
N CYS A 210 4.76 -9.95 -8.49
CA CYS A 210 4.81 -8.47 -8.46
C CYS A 210 5.71 -7.82 -9.54
N PRO A 211 6.88 -8.37 -9.93
CA PRO A 211 7.70 -7.81 -11.02
C PRO A 211 7.03 -7.83 -12.40
N ASP A 212 5.94 -8.57 -12.58
CA ASP A 212 5.25 -8.74 -13.86
C ASP A 212 4.23 -7.64 -14.17
N PHE A 213 3.85 -6.80 -13.19
CA PHE A 213 2.82 -5.77 -13.35
C PHE A 213 3.07 -4.54 -12.47
N ALA A 214 2.36 -3.45 -12.74
CA ALA A 214 2.57 -2.15 -12.09
C ALA A 214 1.95 -2.10 -10.68
N VAL A 215 2.52 -2.83 -9.73
CA VAL A 215 2.08 -2.86 -8.33
C VAL A 215 3.20 -2.48 -7.37
N THR A 216 2.85 -1.77 -6.29
CA THR A 216 3.62 -1.71 -5.06
C THR A 216 2.70 -2.14 -3.91
N ALA A 217 3.07 -3.19 -3.20
CA ALA A 217 2.23 -3.79 -2.16
C ALA A 217 2.88 -3.71 -0.77
N LEU A 218 2.04 -3.55 0.26
CA LEU A 218 2.42 -3.59 1.67
C LEU A 218 1.50 -4.55 2.43
N CYS A 219 1.98 -5.75 2.71
CA CYS A 219 1.30 -6.74 3.55
C CYS A 219 1.65 -6.53 5.03
N GLN A 220 0.66 -6.66 5.93
CA GLN A 220 0.83 -6.35 7.36
C GLN A 220 -0.10 -7.17 8.26
#